data_AF-A0A2H0HB33-F1
#
_entry.id   AF-A0A2H0HB33-F1
#
_cell.length_a   1.000
_cell.length_b   1.000
_cell.length_c   1.000
_cell.angle_alpha   90.00
_cell.angle_beta   90.00
_cell.angle_gamma   90.00
#
_symmetry.space_group_name_H-M   'P 1'
#
loop_
_entity.id
_entity.type
_entity.pdbx_description
1 polymer ?
#
loop_
_entity_poly.entity_id
_entity_poly.type
_entity_poly.pdbx_seq_one_letter_code
_entity_poly.pdbx_strand_id
1 'polypeptide(L)' 'LWFKSVRSPKLNGPMYFYNANTFAIKWEYRDMNADAFAIFCLDENGKAQSIKMKGISPNIDFSFDFQDLDLKRVEN' A
#
# COMPACT_ATOMS: atom_id res chain seq x y z
N LEU A 1 8.46 1.61 9.91
CA LEU A 1 7.76 2.33 8.82
C LEU A 1 6.26 2.24 9.08
N TRP A 2 5.50 3.32 8.86
CA TRP A 2 4.05 3.36 9.12
C TRP A 2 3.31 3.93 7.91
N PHE A 3 2.23 3.29 7.47
CA PHE A 3 1.35 3.81 6.43
C PHE A 3 0.14 4.47 7.07
N LYS A 4 -0.20 5.67 6.61
CA LYS A 4 -1.43 6.37 7.02
C LYS A 4 -2.04 7.08 5.83
N SER A 5 -3.25 6.69 5.46
CA SER A 5 -4.04 7.43 4.49
C SER A 5 -4.79 8.58 5.17
N VAL A 6 -4.69 9.79 4.63
CA VAL A 6 -5.45 10.96 5.09
C VAL A 6 -6.91 10.88 4.64
N ARG A 7 -7.16 10.36 3.43
CA ARG A 7 -8.52 10.19 2.89
C ARG A 7 -9.27 9.02 3.53
N SER A 8 -8.55 8.02 3.99
CA SER A 8 -9.12 6.80 4.58
C SER A 8 -8.45 6.52 5.92
N PRO A 9 -8.91 7.13 7.03
CA PRO A 9 -8.28 6.96 8.33
C PRO A 9 -8.27 5.52 8.83
N LYS A 10 -9.17 4.66 8.32
CA LYS A 10 -9.20 3.22 8.58
C LYS A 10 -8.03 2.46 7.94
N LEU A 11 -7.43 3.00 6.87
CA LEU A 11 -6.24 2.44 6.21
C LEU A 11 -4.98 3.02 6.86
N ASN A 12 -4.68 2.50 8.05
CA ASN A 12 -3.44 2.77 8.75
C ASN A 12 -2.85 1.48 9.33
N GLY A 13 -1.52 1.40 9.35
CA GLY A 13 -0.85 0.27 9.94
C GLY A 13 0.65 0.23 9.72
N PRO A 14 1.35 -0.64 10.46
CA PRO A 14 2.78 -0.87 10.30
C PRO A 14 3.11 -1.46 8.91
N MET A 15 4.18 -0.94 8.31
CA MET A 15 4.75 -1.48 7.08
C MET A 15 5.99 -2.33 7.40
N TYR A 16 6.04 -3.51 6.80
CA TYR A 16 7.12 -4.47 6.89
C TYR A 16 7.83 -4.56 5.55
N PHE A 17 9.16 -4.48 5.57
CA PHE A 17 9.96 -4.70 4.37
C PHE A 17 9.80 -6.16 3.92
N TYR A 18 9.38 -6.37 2.67
CA TYR A 18 9.19 -7.71 2.12
C TYR A 18 10.30 -8.08 1.15
N ASN A 19 10.46 -7.32 0.06
CA ASN A 19 11.52 -7.58 -0.92
C ASN A 19 11.83 -6.38 -1.81
N ALA A 20 13.11 -6.01 -1.92
CA ALA A 20 13.63 -4.90 -2.73
C ALA A 20 12.87 -3.57 -2.51
N ASN A 21 11.83 -3.33 -3.28
CA ASN A 21 10.99 -2.14 -3.28
C ASN A 21 9.53 -2.49 -2.93
N THR A 22 9.28 -3.66 -2.34
CA THR A 22 7.98 -4.14 -1.90
C THR A 22 7.90 -4.17 -0.38
N PHE A 23 6.82 -3.63 0.16
CA PHE A 23 6.52 -3.60 1.59
C PHE A 23 5.16 -4.24 1.84
N ALA A 24 5.05 -5.09 2.85
CA ALA A 24 3.78 -5.61 3.32
C ALA A 24 3.19 -4.65 4.36
N ILE A 25 1.95 -4.23 4.15
CA ILE A 25 1.20 -3.41 5.08
C ILE A 25 0.25 -4.33 5.85
N LYS A 26 0.45 -4.39 7.16
CA LYS A 26 -0.48 -5.05 8.06
C LYS A 26 -1.40 -3.99 8.63
N TRP A 27 -2.68 -4.03 8.26
CA TRP A 27 -3.64 -3.04 8.73
C TRP A 27 -3.96 -3.25 10.20
N GLU A 28 -4.11 -2.16 10.95
CA GLU A 28 -4.59 -2.21 12.34
C GLU A 28 -6.06 -2.67 12.41
N TYR A 29 -6.83 -2.36 11.37
CA TYR A 29 -8.23 -2.75 11.29
C TYR A 29 -8.38 -4.24 10.91
N ARG A 30 -8.33 -5.10 11.93
CA ARG A 30 -8.41 -6.58 11.79
C ARG A 30 -9.72 -7.12 11.21
N ASP A 31 -10.81 -6.35 11.27
CA ASP A 31 -12.07 -6.72 10.62
C ASP A 31 -11.96 -6.70 9.09
N MET A 32 -11.05 -5.87 8.55
CA MET A 32 -10.60 -6.01 7.17
C MET A 32 -9.39 -6.93 7.17
N ASN A 33 -9.63 -8.23 6.92
CA ASN A 33 -8.57 -9.13 6.43
C ASN A 33 -8.17 -8.64 5.04
N ALA A 34 -7.40 -7.56 4.99
CA ALA A 34 -7.11 -6.83 3.78
C ALA A 34 -5.63 -6.52 3.66
N ASP A 35 -4.75 -7.37 4.20
CA ASP A 35 -3.29 -7.20 4.08
C ASP A 35 -2.93 -6.83 2.64
N ALA A 36 -2.05 -5.84 2.48
CA ALA A 36 -1.72 -5.26 1.18
C ALA A 36 -0.21 -5.17 0.98
N PHE A 37 0.26 -5.39 -0.24
CA PHE A 37 1.61 -5.07 -0.65
C PHE A 37 1.66 -3.67 -1.24
N ALA A 38 2.57 -2.83 -0.76
CA ALA A 38 2.95 -1.57 -1.39
C ALA A 38 4.27 -1.77 -2.17
N ILE A 39 4.19 -1.67 -3.47
CA ILE A 39 5.30 -1.82 -4.42
C ILE A 39 5.70 -0.43 -4.88
N PHE A 40 6.91 0.00 -4.54
CA PHE A 40 7.46 1.30 -4.90
C PHE A 40 8.15 1.19 -6.28
N CYS A 41 7.65 1.94 -7.24
CA CYS A 41 8.33 2.12 -8.52
C CYS A 41 9.38 3.23 -8.36
N LEU A 42 10.64 2.85 -8.46
CA LEU A 42 11.77 3.76 -8.43
C LEU A 42 12.13 4.18 -9.86
N ASP A 43 12.60 5.41 -10.01
CA ASP A 43 13.19 5.93 -11.24
C ASP A 43 14.64 5.47 -11.42
N GLU A 44 15.26 5.80 -12.56
CA GLU A 44 16.68 5.55 -12.85
C GLU A 44 17.62 6.17 -11.81
N ASN A 45 17.17 7.22 -11.12
CA ASN A 45 17.89 7.88 -10.02
C ASN A 45 17.63 7.26 -8.62
N GLY A 46 16.88 6.16 -8.53
CA GLY A 46 16.50 5.52 -7.26
C GLY A 46 15.42 6.25 -6.47
N LYS A 47 14.77 7.27 -7.06
CA LYS A 47 13.70 8.06 -6.42
C LYS A 47 12.35 7.37 -6.65
N ALA A 48 11.57 7.15 -5.60
CA ALA A 48 10.23 6.58 -5.73
C ALA A 48 9.27 7.55 -6.44
N GLN A 49 8.80 7.20 -7.64
CA GLN A 49 7.85 8.00 -8.42
C GLN A 49 6.40 7.61 -8.17
N SER A 50 6.13 6.31 -8.02
CA SER A 50 4.79 5.82 -7.76
C SER A 50 4.79 4.64 -6.79
N ILE A 51 3.65 4.45 -6.14
CA ILE A 51 3.40 3.31 -5.26
C ILE A 51 2.20 2.57 -5.83
N LYS A 52 2.40 1.31 -6.19
CA LYS A 52 1.32 0.37 -6.54
C LYS A 52 0.96 -0.43 -5.32
N MET A 53 -0.32 -0.41 -4.93
CA MET A 53 -0.81 -1.29 -3.87
C MET A 53 -1.50 -2.52 -4.44
N LYS A 54 -1.29 -3.68 -3.82
CA LYS A 54 -1.92 -4.95 -4.22
C LYS A 54 -2.44 -5.68 -2.99
N GLY A 55 -3.74 -5.95 -2.93
CA GLY A 55 -4.32 -6.78 -1.87
C GLY A 55 -3.76 -8.21 -1.89
N ILE A 56 -3.41 -8.73 -0.71
CA ILE A 56 -2.93 -10.10 -0.48
C ILE A 56 -4.10 -11.01 -0.11
N SER A 57 -5.08 -10.46 0.60
CA SER A 57 -6.12 -11.27 1.21
C SER A 57 -7.10 -11.83 0.17
N PRO A 58 -7.30 -13.16 0.10
CA PRO A 58 -8.28 -13.78 -0.79
C PRO A 58 -9.72 -13.47 -0.37
N ASN A 59 -9.91 -13.00 0.86
CA ASN A 59 -11.19 -12.58 1.44
C ASN A 59 -11.42 -11.07 1.36
N ILE A 60 -10.58 -10.33 0.62
CA ILE A 60 -10.90 -8.96 0.24
C ILE A 60 -12.18 -9.02 -0.57
N ASP A 61 -13.22 -8.41 -0.03
CA ASP A 61 -14.43 -8.13 -0.79
C ASP A 61 -13.99 -7.29 -1.99
N PHE A 62 -14.22 -7.82 -3.19
CA PHE A 62 -13.89 -7.23 -4.50
C PHE A 62 -14.44 -5.81 -4.68
N SER A 63 -15.30 -5.34 -3.77
CA SER A 63 -15.71 -3.94 -3.66
C SER A 63 -14.59 -2.99 -3.23
N PHE A 64 -13.46 -3.48 -2.69
CA PHE A 64 -12.25 -2.68 -2.53
C PHE A 64 -11.35 -2.83 -3.76
N ASP A 65 -11.53 -1.90 -4.70
CA ASP A 65 -10.74 -1.77 -5.93
C ASP A 65 -9.30 -1.30 -5.61
N PHE A 66 -8.52 -2.17 -4.96
CA PHE A 66 -7.09 -1.92 -4.74
C PHE A 66 -6.28 -2.01 -6.05
N GLN A 67 -6.90 -2.46 -7.16
CA GLN A 67 -6.25 -2.54 -8.46
C GLN A 67 -5.97 -1.17 -9.09
N ASP A 68 -6.71 -0.13 -8.69
CA ASP A 68 -6.58 1.24 -9.24
C ASP A 68 -5.84 2.23 -8.30
N LEU A 69 -5.28 1.76 -7.18
CA LEU A 69 -4.42 2.62 -6.36
C LEU A 69 -3.02 2.76 -6.98
N ASP A 70 -2.95 3.52 -8.06
CA ASP A 70 -1.71 4.12 -8.57
C ASP A 70 -1.49 5.45 -7.85
N LEU A 71 -0.79 5.37 -6.70
CA LEU A 71 -0.41 6.57 -5.98
C LEU A 71 0.80 7.20 -6.67
N LYS A 72 0.57 8.31 -7.36
CA LYS A 72 1.64 9.12 -7.92
C LYS A 72 2.20 10.05 -6.85
N ARG A 73 3.52 10.14 -6.78
CA ARG A 73 4.19 11.12 -5.92
C ARG A 73 3.86 12.52 -6.44
N VAL A 74 3.18 13.31 -5.62
CA VAL A 74 2.97 14.74 -5.87
C VAL A 74 4.18 15.46 -5.26
N GLU A 75 5.00 16.11 -6.08
CA GLU A 75 5.98 17.07 -5.58
C GLU A 75 5.22 18.35 -5.21
N ASN A 76 5.26 18.71 -3.92
CA ASN A 76 4.91 20.04 -3.43
C ASN A 76 6.16 20.90 -3.42
#